data_AF-A0A941SUV4-F1
#
_entry.id   AF-A0A941SUV4-F1
#
_cell.length_a   1.000
_cell.length_b   1.000
_cell.length_c   1.000
_cell.angle_alpha   90.00
_cell.angle_beta   90.00
_cell.angle_gamma   90.00
#
_symmetry.space_group_name_H-M   'P 1'
#
loop_
_entity.id
_entity.type
_entity.pdbx_description
1 polymer ?
#
loop_
_entity_poly.entity_id
_entity_poly.type
_entity_poly.pdbx_seq_one_letter_code
_entity_poly.pdbx_strand_id
1 'polypeptide(L)' 'HPDVKKLFSEMKLPVADINAQNKAMHDGANKPADIARHVDGWIKAHQKTFDQWIADARAAAKS' A
#
# COMPACT_ATOMS: atom_id res chain seq x y z
N HIS A 1 -10.71 -14.54 -9.60
CA HIS A 1 -9.64 -13.87 -8.83
C HIS A 1 -10.01 -13.75 -7.35
N PRO A 2 -10.02 -14.88 -6.59
CA PRO A 2 -10.25 -14.84 -5.14
C PRO A 2 -9.13 -14.13 -4.36
N ASP A 3 -7.90 -14.20 -4.88
CA ASP A 3 -6.71 -13.48 -4.45
C ASP A 3 -6.92 -11.95 -4.44
N VAL A 4 -7.30 -11.37 -5.58
CA VAL A 4 -7.52 -9.92 -5.71
C VAL A 4 -8.70 -9.46 -4.86
N LYS A 5 -9.77 -10.26 -4.80
CA LYS A 5 -10.95 -9.97 -3.97
C LYS A 5 -10.58 -9.88 -2.50
N LYS A 6 -9.75 -10.82 -2.01
CA LYS A 6 -9.29 -10.84 -0.62
C LYS A 6 -8.44 -9.61 -0.31
N LEU A 7 -7.45 -9.33 -1.16
CA LEU A 7 -6.57 -8.17 -1.02
C LEU A 7 -7.37 -6.86 -0.91
N PHE A 8 -8.29 -6.60 -1.84
CA PHE A 8 -9.09 -5.36 -1.84
C PHE A 8 -10.05 -5.24 -0.67
N SER A 9 -10.46 -6.35 -0.06
CA SER A 9 -11.34 -6.34 1.11
C SER A 9 -10.60 -6.03 2.41
N GLU A 10 -9.27 -6.21 2.44
CA GLU A 10 -8.44 -6.07 3.64
C GLU A 10 -7.55 -4.83 3.64
N MET A 11 -7.12 -4.38 2.46
CA MET A 11 -6.28 -3.20 2.33
C MET A 11 -6.93 -1.97 2.94
N LYS A 12 -6.22 -1.35 3.88
CA LYS A 12 -6.62 -0.10 4.54
C LYS A 12 -5.41 0.79 4.69
N LEU A 13 -5.50 1.99 4.16
CA LEU A 13 -4.47 3.02 4.28
C LEU A 13 -4.89 4.03 5.34
N PRO A 14 -4.04 4.34 6.33
CA PRO A 14 -4.32 5.41 7.29
C PRO A 14 -4.47 6.76 6.58
N VAL A 15 -5.49 7.55 6.96
CA VAL A 15 -5.71 8.89 6.39
C VAL A 15 -4.51 9.82 6.62
N ALA A 16 -3.81 9.66 7.75
CA ALA A 16 -2.60 10.43 8.05
C ALA A 16 -1.48 10.19 7.02
N ASP A 17 -1.29 8.95 6.58
CA ASP A 17 -0.26 8.60 5.58
C ASP A 17 -0.62 9.16 4.21
N ILE A 18 -1.91 9.12 3.85
CA ILE A 18 -2.43 9.73 2.62
C ILE A 18 -2.18 11.24 2.64
N ASN A 19 -2.44 11.91 3.76
CA ASN A 19 -2.20 13.34 3.91
C ASN A 19 -0.71 13.69 3.82
N ALA A 20 0.17 12.88 4.42
CA ALA A 20 1.62 13.07 4.33
C ALA A 20 2.12 12.94 2.89
N GLN A 21 1.62 11.94 2.16
CA GLN A 21 1.94 11.74 0.74
C GLN A 21 1.42 12.91 -0.12
N ASN A 22 0.17 13.34 0.09
CA ASN A 22 -0.43 14.48 -0.62
C ASN A 22 0.36 15.77 -0.37
N LYS A 23 0.80 16.00 0.87
CA LYS A 23 1.65 17.14 1.21
C LYS A 23 2.99 17.08 0.46
N ALA A 24 3.66 15.93 0.46
CA ALA A 24 4.91 15.77 -0.26
C ALA A 24 4.75 16.03 -1.78
N MET A 25 3.65 15.56 -2.38
CA MET A 25 3.34 15.85 -3.77
C MET A 25 3.08 17.35 -4.01
N HIS A 26 2.35 18.01 -3.11
CA HIS A 26 2.10 19.45 -3.18
C HIS A 26 3.40 20.26 -3.07
N ASP A 27 4.33 19.83 -2.23
CA ASP A 27 5.65 20.44 -2.04
C ASP A 27 6.65 20.12 -3.18
N GLY A 28 6.24 19.34 -4.19
CA GLY A 28 7.00 19.13 -5.43
C GLY A 28 7.54 17.72 -5.66
N ALA A 29 7.36 16.78 -4.71
CA ALA A 29 7.72 15.37 -4.89
C ALA A 29 6.59 14.60 -5.62
N ASN A 30 6.28 14.99 -6.85
CA ASN A 30 5.11 14.51 -7.61
C ASN A 30 5.45 13.80 -8.93
N LYS A 31 6.74 13.56 -9.22
CA LYS A 31 7.14 12.80 -10.40
C LYS A 31 6.86 11.30 -10.18
N PRO A 32 6.70 10.49 -11.25
CA PRO A 32 6.49 9.06 -11.11
C PRO A 32 7.50 8.35 -10.21
N ALA A 33 8.77 8.74 -10.28
CA ALA A 33 9.83 8.22 -9.41
C ALA A 33 9.64 8.59 -7.93
N ASP A 34 9.11 9.79 -7.63
CA ASP A 34 8.79 10.20 -6.27
C ASP A 34 7.61 9.41 -5.72
N ILE A 35 6.59 9.19 -6.55
CA ILE A 35 5.41 8.38 -6.18
C ILE A 35 5.84 6.94 -5.86
N ALA A 36 6.70 6.33 -6.69
CA ALA A 36 7.25 5.01 -6.42
C ALA A 36 8.01 4.98 -5.08
N ARG A 37 8.87 5.98 -4.83
CA ARG A 37 9.60 6.12 -3.57
C ARG A 37 8.67 6.30 -2.36
N HIS A 38 7.55 7.02 -2.51
CA HIS A 38 6.55 7.15 -1.46
C HIS A 38 5.88 5.80 -1.14
N VAL A 39 5.52 5.03 -2.17
CA VAL A 39 4.94 3.68 -2.00
C VAL A 39 5.93 2.74 -1.33
N ASP A 40 7.17 2.67 -1.81
CA ASP A 40 8.22 1.82 -1.23
C ASP A 40 8.50 2.20 0.22
N GLY A 41 8.55 3.51 0.52
CA GLY A 41 8.71 4.03 1.87
C GLY A 41 7.55 3.63 2.79
N TRP A 42 6.30 3.74 2.30
CA TRP A 42 5.12 3.35 3.05
C TRP A 42 5.11 1.84 3.34
N ILE A 43 5.39 1.00 2.33
CA ILE A 43 5.49 -0.46 2.49
C ILE A 43 6.56 -0.81 3.50
N LYS A 44 7.75 -0.21 3.41
CA LYS A 44 8.84 -0.46 4.36
C LYS A 44 8.46 -0.10 5.80
N ALA A 45 7.75 1.02 6.00
CA ALA A 45 7.27 1.44 7.32
C ALA A 45 6.14 0.55 7.86
N HIS A 46 5.37 -0.09 6.98
CA HIS A 46 4.21 -0.92 7.31
C HIS A 46 4.38 -2.40 6.88
N GLN A 47 5.63 -2.89 6.85
CA GLN A 47 5.99 -4.15 6.19
C GLN A 47 5.13 -5.32 6.69
N LYS A 48 4.96 -5.44 8.01
CA LYS A 48 4.14 -6.50 8.61
C LYS A 48 2.68 -6.47 8.15
N THR A 49 2.09 -5.29 8.04
CA THR A 49 0.71 -5.11 7.58
C THR A 49 0.59 -5.47 6.11
N PHE A 50 1.52 -4.99 5.29
CA PHE A 50 1.56 -5.31 3.86
C PHE A 50 1.76 -6.81 3.62
N ASP A 51 2.72 -7.43 4.30
CA ASP A 51 3.02 -8.86 4.19
C ASP A 51 1.81 -9.72 4.59
N GLN A 52 1.06 -9.30 5.62
CA GLN A 52 -0.17 -9.98 6.04
C GLN A 52 -1.22 -9.98 4.91
N TRP A 53 -1.48 -8.83 4.27
CA TRP A 53 -2.42 -8.75 3.15
C TRP A 53 -2.02 -9.65 1.98
N ILE A 54 -0.71 -9.71 1.67
CA ILE A 54 -0.20 -10.59 0.60
C ILE A 54 -0.31 -12.07 0.99
N ALA A 55 -0.03 -12.42 2.23
CA ALA A 55 -0.17 -13.78 2.73
C ALA A 55 -1.63 -14.26 2.64
N ASP A 56 -2.57 -13.43 3.08
CA ASP A 56 -4.00 -13.74 3.07
C ASP A 56 -4.55 -13.85 1.64
N ALA A 57 -4.14 -12.96 0.74
CA ALA A 57 -4.49 -13.05 -0.68
C ALA A 57 -3.95 -14.34 -1.34
N ARG A 58 -2.72 -14.74 -1.03
CA ARG A 58 -2.13 -16.00 -1.52
C ARG A 58 -2.82 -17.23 -0.95
N ALA A 59 -3.29 -17.18 0.30
CA ALA A 59 -4.07 -18.26 0.89
C ALA A 59 -5.42 -18.42 0.18
N ALA A 60 -6.13 -17.31 -0.07
CA ALA A 60 -7.40 -17.30 -0.80
C ALA A 60 -7.27 -17.82 -2.25
N ALA A 61 -6.11 -17.65 -2.88
CA ALA A 61 -5.82 -18.19 -4.22
C ALA A 61 -5.78 -19.74 -4.27
N LYS A 62 -5.52 -20.38 -3.14
CA LYS A 62 -5.37 -21.84 -3.00
C LYS A 62 -6.63 -22.54 -2.49
N SER A 63 -7.68 -21.75 -2.23
CA SER A 63 -8.95 -22.19 -1.65
C SER A 63 -9.98 -22.50 -2.72
#